data_AF-A0A970JQ24-F1
#
_entry.id   AF-A0A970JQ24-F1
#
_cell.length_a   1.000
_cell.length_b   1.000
_cell.length_c   1.000
_cell.angle_alpha   90.00
_cell.angle_beta   90.00
_cell.angle_gamma   90.00
#
_symmetry.space_group_name_H-M   'P 1'
#
loop_
_entity.id
_entity.type
_entity.pdbx_description
1 polymer ?
#
loop_
_entity_poly.entity_id
_entity_poly.type
_entity_poly.pdbx_seq_one_letter_code
_entity_poly.pdbx_strand_id
1 'polypeptide(L)'
;VWTDPDKDAKIELRKTIGIKHVEANRKDFLKSRLDFIDPITLEKGFIPSGAFFENTRTIFKGKEIRIVNRLADKYGGSIPKWEKRVGKIESDKYIHDVHWYENNQKQYDVKLKYRKEKKR
;
A
#
# COMPACT_ATOMS: atom_id res chain seq x y z
N VAL A 1 -12.99 -45.22 27.83
CA VAL A 1 -11.83 -44.48 27.30
C VAL A 1 -11.93 -43.07 27.85
N TRP A 2 -11.05 -42.68 28.78
CA TRP A 2 -11.04 -41.33 29.35
C TRP A 2 -10.24 -40.41 28.41
N THR A 3 -10.90 -39.44 27.79
CA THR A 3 -10.26 -38.38 27.01
C THR A 3 -9.92 -37.23 27.95
N ASP A 4 -8.64 -36.85 27.96
CA ASP A 4 -8.09 -35.73 28.74
C ASP A 4 -8.52 -34.40 28.09
N PRO A 5 -9.41 -33.61 28.75
CA PRO A 5 -9.97 -32.39 28.18
C PRO A 5 -8.91 -31.34 27.83
N ASP A 6 -7.79 -31.33 28.55
CA ASP A 6 -6.70 -30.37 28.34
C ASP A 6 -5.88 -30.71 27.09
N LYS A 7 -5.88 -31.98 26.69
CA LYS A 7 -5.22 -32.45 25.46
C LYS A 7 -5.99 -31.99 24.24
N ASP A 8 -7.32 -32.11 24.29
CA ASP A 8 -8.22 -31.67 23.22
C ASP A 8 -8.19 -30.14 23.07
N ALA A 9 -8.16 -29.38 24.18
CA ALA A 9 -8.00 -27.93 24.14
C ALA A 9 -6.67 -27.47 23.53
N LYS A 10 -5.56 -28.17 23.81
CA LYS A 10 -4.24 -27.89 23.20
C LYS A 10 -4.21 -28.25 21.71
N ILE A 11 -4.94 -29.29 21.29
CA ILE A 11 -5.09 -29.67 19.89
C ILE A 11 -5.90 -28.61 19.13
N GLU A 12 -7.01 -28.14 19.69
CA GLU A 12 -7.80 -27.05 19.12
C GLU A 12 -6.99 -25.75 19.03
N LEU A 13 -6.28 -25.36 20.09
CA LEU A 13 -5.40 -24.18 20.07
C LEU A 13 -4.31 -24.27 18.98
N ARG A 14 -3.71 -25.46 18.79
CA ARG A 14 -2.73 -25.70 17.71
C ARG A 14 -3.36 -25.68 16.32
N LYS A 15 -4.60 -26.14 16.16
CA LYS A 15 -5.35 -25.99 14.90
C LYS A 15 -5.58 -24.52 14.61
N THR A 16 -5.96 -23.71 15.60
CA THR A 16 -6.17 -22.26 15.44
C THR A 16 -4.88 -21.51 15.13
N ILE A 17 -3.76 -21.86 15.78
CA ILE A 17 -2.42 -21.28 15.50
C ILE A 17 -1.90 -21.74 14.11
N GLY A 18 -2.23 -22.96 13.71
CA GLY A 18 -1.82 -23.57 12.43
C GLY A 18 -2.61 -23.07 11.21
N ILE A 19 -3.71 -22.34 11.42
CA ILE A 19 -4.37 -21.58 10.35
C ILE A 19 -3.41 -20.46 9.97
N LYS A 20 -2.59 -20.70 8.94
CA LYS A 20 -1.95 -19.62 8.20
C LYS A 20 -3.07 -18.70 7.77
N HIS A 21 -3.12 -17.49 8.34
CA HIS A 21 -3.80 -16.39 7.70
C HIS A 21 -3.15 -16.24 6.32
N VAL A 22 -3.77 -16.85 5.31
CA VAL A 22 -3.57 -16.45 3.93
C VAL A 22 -4.14 -15.05 3.90
N GLU A 23 -3.31 -14.05 4.19
CA GLU A 23 -3.64 -12.67 3.86
C GLU A 23 -3.99 -12.71 2.38
N ALA A 24 -5.28 -12.59 2.08
CA ALA A 24 -5.76 -12.48 0.72
C ALA A 24 -4.87 -11.42 0.07
N ASN A 25 -4.11 -11.83 -0.95
CA ASN A 25 -3.08 -11.03 -1.59
C ASN A 25 -3.78 -9.87 -2.31
N ARG A 26 -4.20 -8.86 -1.54
CA ARG A 26 -4.91 -7.69 -2.03
C ARG A 26 -3.87 -6.90 -2.79
N LYS A 27 -3.89 -7.06 -4.11
CA LYS A 27 -3.13 -6.20 -5.00
C LYS A 27 -3.58 -4.77 -4.72
N ASP A 28 -2.65 -3.95 -4.24
CA ASP A 28 -2.88 -2.53 -4.13
C ASP A 28 -3.13 -1.98 -5.54
N PHE A 29 -4.10 -1.08 -5.65
CA PHE A 29 -4.42 -0.40 -6.89
C PHE A 29 -4.68 1.06 -6.64
N LEU A 30 -4.48 1.87 -7.66
CA LEU A 30 -4.68 3.30 -7.61
C LEU A 30 -6.18 3.62 -7.43
N LYS A 31 -6.56 4.27 -6.32
CA LYS A 31 -7.98 4.52 -6.00
C LYS A 31 -8.62 5.61 -6.86
N SER A 32 -7.84 6.58 -7.32
CA SER A 32 -8.31 7.73 -8.11
C SER A 32 -7.35 8.01 -9.27
N ARG A 33 -7.86 8.54 -10.38
CA ARG A 33 -7.03 9.01 -11.50
C ARG A 33 -5.92 9.95 -11.00
N LEU A 34 -4.71 9.74 -11.50
CA LEU A 34 -3.53 10.56 -11.17
C LEU A 34 -3.07 11.30 -12.43
N ASP A 35 -3.40 12.58 -12.53
CA ASP A 35 -2.85 13.46 -13.55
C ASP A 35 -1.43 13.91 -13.14
N PHE A 36 -0.53 13.98 -14.12
CA PHE A 36 0.85 14.41 -13.90
C PHE A 36 1.40 15.18 -15.09
N ILE A 37 2.46 15.95 -14.83
CA ILE A 37 3.30 16.56 -15.84
C ILE A 37 4.68 15.93 -15.70
N ASP A 38 5.18 15.34 -16.77
CA ASP A 38 6.53 14.78 -16.75
C ASP A 38 7.56 15.93 -16.64
N PRO A 39 8.44 15.91 -15.63
CA PRO A 39 9.33 17.04 -15.38
C PRO A 39 10.45 17.20 -16.42
N ILE A 40 10.71 16.19 -17.24
CA ILE A 40 11.78 16.18 -18.25
C ILE A 40 11.22 16.60 -19.60
N THR A 41 10.12 15.99 -20.01
CA THR A 41 9.49 16.18 -21.33
C THR A 41 8.41 17.27 -21.33
N LEU A 42 7.95 17.71 -20.15
CA LEU A 42 6.81 18.62 -19.94
C LEU A 42 5.48 18.11 -20.50
N GLU A 43 5.41 16.83 -20.88
CA GLU A 43 4.19 16.20 -21.36
C GLU A 43 3.19 16.05 -20.22
N LYS A 44 1.93 16.38 -20.52
CA LYS A 44 0.80 16.08 -19.65
C LYS A 44 0.39 14.63 -19.86
N GLY A 45 0.32 13.87 -18.77
CA GLY A 45 -0.10 12.48 -18.77
C GLY A 45 -1.06 12.20 -17.62
N PHE A 46 -1.62 11.00 -17.63
CA PHE A 46 -2.43 10.52 -16.52
C PHE A 46 -2.28 9.01 -16.34
N ILE A 47 -2.47 8.55 -15.10
CA ILE A 47 -2.65 7.14 -14.76
C ILE A 47 -4.12 6.93 -14.39
N PRO A 48 -4.84 6.00 -15.05
CA PRO A 48 -6.24 5.74 -14.73
C PRO A 48 -6.39 5.12 -13.34
N SER A 49 -7.54 5.37 -12.70
CA SER A 49 -7.94 4.64 -11.50
C SER A 49 -8.06 3.14 -11.80
N GLY A 50 -7.78 2.29 -10.81
CA GLY A 50 -7.79 0.84 -10.96
C GLY A 50 -6.48 0.25 -11.49
N ALA A 51 -5.50 1.10 -11.86
CA ALA A 51 -4.17 0.62 -12.21
C ALA A 51 -3.52 -0.12 -11.03
N PHE A 52 -2.98 -1.30 -11.29
CA PHE A 52 -2.36 -2.14 -10.26
C PHE A 52 -0.97 -1.63 -9.90
N PHE A 53 -0.67 -1.66 -8.61
CA PHE A 53 0.68 -1.48 -8.13
C PHE A 53 1.42 -2.82 -8.08
N GLU A 54 2.66 -2.77 -8.55
CA GLU A 54 3.65 -3.81 -8.42
C GLU A 54 4.71 -3.38 -7.39
N ASN A 55 5.28 -4.35 -6.67
CA ASN A 55 6.36 -4.13 -5.70
C ASN A 55 6.04 -3.06 -4.64
N THR A 56 4.83 -3.07 -4.10
CA THR A 56 4.42 -2.14 -3.05
C THR A 56 5.14 -2.38 -1.74
N ARG A 57 5.60 -1.31 -1.10
CA ARG A 57 6.17 -1.38 0.26
C ARG A 57 5.89 -0.11 1.04
N THR A 58 5.77 -0.26 2.36
CA THR A 58 5.73 0.87 3.28
C THR A 58 7.16 1.30 3.60
N ILE A 59 7.47 2.58 3.41
CA ILE A 59 8.81 3.14 3.63
C ILE A 59 8.94 3.95 4.92
N PHE A 60 7.83 4.47 5.45
CA PHE A 60 7.80 5.16 6.74
C PHE A 60 6.44 4.95 7.40
N LYS A 61 6.41 4.90 8.74
CA LYS A 61 5.17 4.82 9.51
C LYS A 61 5.09 5.89 10.61
N GLY A 62 3.89 6.38 10.85
CA GLY A 62 3.56 7.34 11.91
C GLY A 62 4.56 8.49 12.04
N LYS A 63 5.23 8.58 13.19
CA LYS A 63 6.14 9.70 13.53
C LYS A 63 7.38 9.78 12.63
N GLU A 64 7.75 8.72 11.92
CA GLU A 64 8.83 8.77 10.93
C GLU A 64 8.47 9.61 9.70
N ILE A 65 7.17 9.79 9.44
CA ILE A 65 6.68 10.65 8.39
C ILE A 65 6.78 12.10 8.89
N ARG A 66 7.77 12.84 8.37
CA ARG A 66 8.06 14.24 8.75
C ARG A 66 6.83 15.17 8.76
N ILE A 67 5.85 14.91 7.89
CA ILE A 67 4.64 15.72 7.76
C ILE A 67 3.39 15.08 8.38
N VAL A 68 3.55 14.07 9.25
CA VAL A 68 2.41 13.28 9.77
C VAL A 68 1.41 14.11 10.55
N ASN A 69 1.87 15.10 11.32
CA ASN A 69 0.97 16.00 12.05
C ASN A 69 0.07 16.75 11.07
N ARG A 70 0.64 17.34 10.01
CA ARG A 70 -0.12 18.00 8.95
C ARG A 70 -1.12 17.06 8.24
N LEU A 71 -0.76 15.79 8.05
CA LEU A 71 -1.66 14.80 7.45
C LEU A 71 -2.83 14.49 8.39
N ALA A 72 -2.56 14.30 9.69
CA ALA A 72 -3.59 14.08 10.71
C ALA A 72 -4.50 15.31 10.86
N ASP A 73 -3.97 16.52 10.81
CA ASP A 73 -4.76 17.75 10.89
C ASP A 73 -5.65 17.93 9.65
N LYS A 74 -5.13 17.62 8.46
CA LYS A 74 -5.85 17.82 7.19
C LYS A 74 -6.88 16.73 6.90
N TYR A 75 -6.55 15.47 7.18
CA TYR A 75 -7.34 14.30 6.78
C TYR A 75 -7.88 13.49 7.96
N GLY A 76 -7.54 13.88 9.19
CA GLY A 76 -7.89 13.15 10.40
C GLY A 76 -7.04 11.89 10.63
N GLY A 77 -7.53 11.04 11.53
CA GLY A 77 -6.92 9.74 11.83
C GLY A 77 -5.75 9.82 12.83
N SER A 78 -5.38 8.66 13.35
CA SER A 78 -4.36 8.54 14.39
C SER A 78 -2.96 8.51 13.77
N ILE A 79 -2.02 9.30 14.30
CA ILE A 79 -0.61 9.37 13.84
C ILE A 79 0.02 7.98 13.63
N PRO A 80 -0.04 7.03 14.59
CA PRO A 80 0.50 5.68 14.41
C PRO A 80 -0.04 4.89 13.22
N LYS A 81 -1.25 5.21 12.72
CA LYS A 81 -1.89 4.49 11.62
C LYS A 81 -1.52 5.04 10.24
N TRP A 82 -0.80 6.16 10.18
CA TRP A 82 -0.35 6.73 8.92
C TRP A 82 0.84 5.95 8.38
N GLU A 83 0.77 5.61 7.10
CA GLU A 83 1.85 4.97 6.36
C GLU A 83 2.22 5.79 5.14
N LYS A 84 3.50 5.87 4.82
CA LYS A 84 3.97 6.35 3.52
C LYS A 84 4.38 5.15 2.71
N ARG A 85 3.73 4.94 1.58
CA ARG A 85 3.92 3.79 0.72
C ARG A 85 4.46 4.21 -0.64
N VAL A 86 5.14 3.26 -1.27
CA VAL A 86 5.68 3.39 -2.63
C VAL A 86 5.33 2.14 -3.41
N GLY A 87 5.16 2.29 -4.71
CA GLY A 87 4.81 1.19 -5.60
C GLY A 87 5.01 1.61 -7.05
N LYS A 88 5.14 0.61 -7.92
CA LYS A 88 5.34 0.83 -9.34
C LYS A 88 4.03 0.56 -10.08
N ILE A 89 3.70 1.39 -11.06
CA ILE A 89 2.64 1.11 -12.02
C ILE A 89 3.28 0.94 -13.39
N GLU A 90 3.14 -0.26 -13.94
CA GLU A 90 3.67 -0.57 -15.27
C GLU A 90 2.60 -0.37 -16.35
N SER A 91 3.04 0.20 -17.46
CA SER A 91 2.32 0.28 -18.73
C SER A 91 3.18 -0.36 -19.82
N ASP A 92 2.66 -0.45 -21.03
CA ASP A 92 3.39 -1.06 -22.16
C ASP A 92 4.72 -0.35 -22.44
N LYS A 93 4.75 0.99 -22.30
CA LYS A 93 5.94 1.80 -22.60
C LYS A 93 6.69 2.29 -21.37
N TYR A 94 6.01 2.48 -20.24
CA TYR A 94 6.59 3.18 -19.08
C TYR A 94 6.39 2.43 -17.77
N ILE A 95 7.36 2.60 -16.87
CA ILE A 95 7.27 2.24 -15.46
C ILE A 95 7.17 3.55 -14.66
N HIS A 96 6.10 3.67 -13.89
CA HIS A 96 5.80 4.83 -13.06
C HIS A 96 6.07 4.49 -11.60
N ASP A 97 7.00 5.20 -10.96
CA ASP A 97 7.23 5.10 -9.52
C ASP A 97 6.32 6.11 -8.80
N VAL A 98 5.44 5.60 -7.95
CA VAL A 98 4.33 6.35 -7.36
C VAL A 98 4.42 6.25 -5.85
N HIS A 99 4.28 7.40 -5.20
CA HIS A 99 4.32 7.52 -3.74
C HIS A 99 2.98 8.05 -3.25
N TRP A 100 2.49 7.52 -2.12
CA TRP A 100 1.28 8.01 -1.48
C TRP A 100 1.37 7.91 0.05
N TYR A 101 0.44 8.59 0.72
CA TYR A 101 0.16 8.36 2.13
C TYR A 101 -1.10 7.52 2.26
N GLU A 102 -1.13 6.64 3.26
CA GLU A 102 -2.25 5.76 3.51
C GLU A 102 -2.67 5.83 4.96
N ASN A 103 -3.98 5.90 5.18
CA ASN A 103 -4.60 5.73 6.50
C ASN A 103 -5.94 5.03 6.30
N ASN A 104 -6.24 4.01 7.12
CA ASN A 104 -7.48 3.24 7.05
C ASN A 104 -7.82 2.77 5.62
N GLN A 105 -6.83 2.23 4.89
CA GLN A 105 -6.97 1.73 3.50
C GLN A 105 -7.35 2.78 2.45
N LYS A 106 -7.29 4.08 2.78
CA LYS A 106 -7.51 5.20 1.86
C LYS A 106 -6.18 5.83 1.47
N GLN A 107 -6.03 6.11 0.17
CA GLN A 107 -4.85 6.76 -0.41
C GLN A 107 -5.01 8.28 -0.41
N TYR A 108 -3.96 8.99 -0.01
CA TYR A 108 -3.91 10.45 0.11
C TYR A 108 -2.62 10.99 -0.52
N ASP A 109 -2.71 12.22 -1.06
CA ASP A 109 -1.62 12.95 -1.72
C ASP A 109 -0.76 12.06 -2.63
N VAL A 110 -1.43 11.24 -3.46
CA VAL A 110 -0.76 10.35 -4.41
C VAL A 110 0.01 11.20 -5.42
N LYS A 111 1.24 10.81 -5.72
CA LYS A 111 2.09 11.52 -6.66
C LYS A 111 3.00 10.60 -7.46
N LEU A 112 3.18 10.95 -8.72
CA LEU A 112 4.24 10.40 -9.55
C LEU A 112 5.58 10.97 -9.05
N LYS A 113 6.53 10.09 -8.71
CA LYS A 113 7.88 10.50 -8.34
C LYS A 113 8.84 10.42 -9.50
N TYR A 114 8.70 9.41 -10.33
CA TYR A 114 9.57 9.20 -11.48
C TYR A 114 8.86 8.37 -12.54
N ARG A 115 9.12 8.68 -13.80
CA ARG A 115 8.72 7.88 -14.97
C ARG A 115 9.98 7.45 -15.69
N LYS A 116 10.07 6.18 -16.06
CA LYS A 116 11.09 5.68 -16.99
C LYS A 116 10.48 4.85 -18.08
N GLU A 117 11.15 4.83 -19.23
CA GLU A 117 10.82 3.89 -20.28
C GLU A 117 11.14 2.45 -19.84
N LYS A 118 10.26 1.54 -20.24
CA LYS A 118 10.46 0.11 -20.09
C LYS A 118 11.47 -0.30 -21.16
N LYS A 119 12.65 -0.79 -20.74
CA LYS A 119 13.61 -1.38 -21.67
C LYS A 119 12.99 -2.65 -22.23
N ARG A 120 12.92 -2.73 -23.56
CA ARG A 120 12.56 -3.96 -24.28
C ARG A 120 13.66 -4.99 -24.15
#